data_AF-D8LZC8-F1
#
_entry.id   AF-D8LZC8-F1
#
_cell.length_a   1.000
_cell.length_b   1.000
_cell.length_c   1.000
_cell.angle_alpha   90.00
_cell.angle_beta   90.00
_cell.angle_gamma   90.00
#
_symmetry.space_group_name_H-M   'P 1'
#
loop_
_entity.id
_entity.type
_entity.pdbx_description
1 polymer ?
#
loop_
_entity_poly.entity_id
_entity_poly.type
_entity_poly.pdbx_seq_one_letter_code
_entity_poly.pdbx_strand_id
1 'polypeptide(L)'
;MQNIADFVNSTISNYHIDRSIIQNVQGCLGKEWKPNGWISLILSNRECVVLQFNNGVFMNQGFVVNEQKVLKVFGNHQIGDISYNEEQSREVVEEGIVDLDHGSRFEGLVLTDNKFGIPFGYGEMYDDDGFLVYKGIMINWKRFGYGTSYHNNGCIEYEGYWCDDNRFGRGKVYDRYGKLVNECEWYNGIESDTDYCGNGSELLNIGMKHLKLSDNCVLKNWDVSLLYNLKSIEIGNDCFGSVKTFQIDGLNRLKTIIIGSNSFTQKKNGGRNDESKSFHILNCGSLESIQIGEYSFSDFGGDFELKNLPQLQSIQIGTIGSDSYNFYYSSFVIRGIDMILNI
;
A
#
# COMPACT_ATOMS: atom_id res chain seq x y z
N MET A 1 6.71 8.37 -0.94
CA MET A 1 7.48 7.26 -1.54
C MET A 1 8.72 6.87 -0.75
N GLN A 2 9.44 7.79 -0.08
CA GLN A 2 10.63 7.45 0.72
C GLN A 2 10.35 6.35 1.76
N ASN A 3 9.34 6.52 2.62
CA ASN A 3 8.96 5.52 3.63
C ASN A 3 8.69 4.12 3.05
N ILE A 4 8.12 4.05 1.84
CA ILE A 4 7.85 2.78 1.18
C ILE A 4 9.15 2.14 0.69
N ALA A 5 10.02 2.93 0.06
CA ALA A 5 11.34 2.46 -0.37
C ALA A 5 12.15 1.95 0.83
N ASP A 6 12.17 2.71 1.94
CA ASP A 6 12.89 2.31 3.16
C ASP A 6 12.31 1.02 3.76
N PHE A 7 10.98 0.92 3.84
CA PHE A 7 10.30 -0.28 4.31
C PHE A 7 10.69 -1.51 3.48
N VAL A 8 10.56 -1.43 2.15
CA VAL A 8 10.88 -2.56 1.26
C VAL A 8 12.37 -2.90 1.31
N ASN A 9 13.25 -1.89 1.19
CA ASN A 9 14.71 -2.10 1.23
C ASN A 9 15.20 -2.64 2.58
N SER A 10 14.47 -2.40 3.67
CA SER A 10 14.77 -3.01 4.97
C SER A 10 14.34 -4.48 5.06
N THR A 11 13.41 -4.90 4.18
CA THR A 11 12.87 -6.27 4.15
C THR A 11 13.69 -7.18 3.26
N ILE A 12 14.09 -6.69 2.08
CA ILE A 12 14.80 -7.50 1.07
C ILE A 12 16.30 -7.20 1.06
N SER A 13 17.12 -8.24 0.95
CA SER A 13 18.57 -8.11 0.79
C SER A 13 18.98 -8.19 -0.68
N ASN A 14 20.11 -7.56 -1.01
CA ASN A 14 20.74 -7.61 -2.34
C ASN A 14 19.85 -7.11 -3.50
N TYR A 15 18.85 -6.27 -3.21
CA TYR A 15 18.06 -5.56 -4.21
C TYR A 15 17.66 -4.21 -3.60
N HIS A 16 17.96 -3.11 -4.29
CA HIS A 16 17.72 -1.77 -3.79
C HIS A 16 16.75 -1.03 -4.70
N ILE A 17 15.66 -0.54 -4.13
CA ILE A 17 14.63 0.23 -4.82
C ILE A 17 14.85 1.70 -4.51
N ASP A 18 15.12 2.49 -5.55
CA ASP A 18 15.12 3.94 -5.44
C ASP A 18 13.67 4.47 -5.38
N ARG A 19 13.37 5.38 -4.47
CA ARG A 19 12.03 5.97 -4.35
C ARG A 19 11.53 6.64 -5.64
N SER A 20 12.44 7.12 -6.49
CA SER A 20 12.14 7.89 -7.70
C SER A 20 11.58 7.03 -8.83
N ILE A 21 11.85 5.72 -8.80
CA ILE A 21 11.32 4.78 -9.78
C ILE A 21 9.97 4.19 -9.36
N ILE A 22 9.56 4.33 -8.09
CA ILE A 22 8.27 3.83 -7.61
C ILE A 22 7.14 4.69 -8.18
N GLN A 23 6.33 4.12 -9.07
CA GLN A 23 5.19 4.80 -9.69
C GLN A 23 3.90 4.59 -8.90
N ASN A 24 3.66 3.35 -8.45
CA ASN A 24 2.45 2.96 -7.74
C ASN A 24 2.77 1.86 -6.73
N VAL A 25 2.03 1.85 -5.62
CA VAL A 25 2.17 0.85 -4.55
C VAL A 25 0.78 0.38 -4.17
N GLN A 26 0.61 -0.93 -4.18
CA GLN A 26 -0.68 -1.58 -4.05
C GLN A 26 -0.58 -2.64 -2.97
N GLY A 27 -1.56 -2.70 -2.09
CA GLY A 27 -1.46 -3.54 -0.90
C GLY A 27 -2.37 -3.06 0.21
N CYS A 28 -2.46 -3.85 1.27
CA CYS A 28 -3.25 -3.50 2.43
C CYS A 28 -2.42 -3.50 3.71
N LEU A 29 -2.88 -2.69 4.66
CA LEU A 29 -2.46 -2.74 6.04
C LEU A 29 -3.53 -3.50 6.83
N GLY A 30 -3.07 -4.45 7.64
CA GLY A 30 -3.88 -5.18 8.60
C GLY A 30 -3.99 -4.45 9.93
N LYS A 31 -3.97 -5.21 11.01
CA LYS A 31 -4.02 -4.66 12.36
C LYS A 31 -2.79 -3.79 12.60
N GLU A 32 -2.97 -2.75 13.41
CA GLU A 32 -1.87 -1.88 13.83
C GLU A 32 -1.09 -1.23 12.68
N TRP A 33 -1.72 -1.03 11.52
CA TRP A 33 -1.12 -0.39 10.33
C TRP A 33 0.04 -1.16 9.71
N LYS A 34 0.10 -2.48 9.93
CA LYS A 34 1.18 -3.32 9.40
C LYS A 34 0.80 -3.97 8.07
N PRO A 35 1.72 -4.06 7.09
CA PRO A 35 1.47 -4.71 5.80
C PRO A 35 0.92 -6.12 5.94
N ASN A 36 -0.13 -6.44 5.20
CA ASN A 36 -0.81 -7.72 5.26
C ASN A 36 -1.25 -8.19 3.87
N GLY A 37 -0.96 -9.46 3.56
CA GLY A 37 -1.12 -10.02 2.22
C GLY A 37 -0.01 -9.59 1.27
N TRP A 38 -0.30 -9.60 -0.02
CA TRP A 38 0.63 -9.16 -1.05
C TRP A 38 0.73 -7.64 -1.10
N ILE A 39 1.96 -7.15 -1.19
CA ILE A 39 2.31 -5.76 -1.48
C ILE A 39 3.03 -5.75 -2.83
N SER A 40 2.56 -4.93 -3.76
CA SER A 40 3.15 -4.74 -5.08
C SER A 40 3.66 -3.32 -5.25
N LEU A 41 4.86 -3.18 -5.79
CA LEU A 41 5.44 -1.92 -6.23
C LEU A 41 5.59 -1.98 -7.76
N ILE A 42 4.94 -1.06 -8.44
CA ILE A 42 5.06 -0.86 -9.88
C ILE A 42 6.14 0.19 -10.12
N LEU A 43 7.17 -0.18 -10.87
CA LEU A 43 8.36 0.64 -11.09
C LEU A 43 8.39 1.20 -12.52
N SER A 44 9.00 2.38 -12.70
CA SER A 44 9.08 3.08 -13.98
C SER A 44 9.94 2.40 -15.04
N ASN A 45 10.80 1.47 -14.63
CA ASN A 45 11.61 0.61 -15.50
C ASN A 45 10.84 -0.62 -16.00
N ARG A 46 9.52 -0.67 -15.83
CA ARG A 46 8.63 -1.81 -16.16
C ARG A 46 8.89 -3.07 -15.33
N GLU A 47 9.54 -2.92 -14.18
CA GLU A 47 9.63 -3.98 -13.18
C GLU A 47 8.47 -3.86 -12.19
N CYS A 48 8.09 -5.00 -11.64
CA CYS A 48 7.13 -5.13 -10.57
C CYS A 48 7.77 -5.94 -9.45
N VAL A 49 7.78 -5.38 -8.25
CA VAL A 49 8.23 -6.07 -7.04
C VAL A 49 6.99 -6.50 -6.27
N VAL A 50 6.87 -7.78 -5.95
CA VAL A 50 5.78 -8.32 -5.13
C VAL A 50 6.34 -9.04 -3.93
N LEU A 51 5.82 -8.72 -2.74
CA LEU A 51 6.29 -9.28 -1.47
C LEU A 51 5.07 -9.66 -0.62
N GLN A 52 5.11 -10.84 -0.01
CA GLN A 52 4.03 -11.32 0.84
C GLN A 52 4.33 -11.04 2.32
N PHE A 53 3.34 -10.49 3.03
CA PHE A 53 3.43 -10.19 4.45
C PHE A 53 2.26 -10.77 5.24
N ASN A 54 2.50 -11.04 6.52
CA ASN A 54 1.48 -11.29 7.52
C ASN A 54 1.66 -10.31 8.67
N ASN A 55 0.80 -9.29 8.74
CA ASN A 55 0.82 -8.26 9.77
C ASN A 55 2.21 -7.67 10.07
N GLY A 56 2.96 -7.32 9.00
CA GLY A 56 4.28 -6.70 9.05
C GLY A 56 5.45 -7.68 9.01
N VAL A 57 5.21 -8.98 9.14
CA VAL A 57 6.23 -10.02 9.02
C VAL A 57 6.33 -10.47 7.57
N PHE A 58 7.53 -10.40 6.99
CA PHE A 58 7.78 -10.93 5.64
C PHE A 58 7.68 -12.45 5.64
N MET A 59 6.85 -12.99 4.74
CA MET A 59 6.52 -14.42 4.69
C MET A 59 7.53 -15.26 3.91
N ASN A 60 8.72 -14.70 3.63
CA ASN A 60 9.72 -15.32 2.76
C ASN A 60 9.15 -15.71 1.40
N GLN A 61 8.28 -14.89 0.82
CA GLN A 61 7.78 -15.10 -0.53
C GLN A 61 7.74 -13.77 -1.26
N GLY A 62 8.45 -13.68 -2.38
CA GLY A 62 8.48 -12.47 -3.17
C GLY A 62 9.22 -12.63 -4.49
N PHE A 63 8.92 -11.74 -5.43
CA PHE A 63 9.44 -11.79 -6.79
C PHE A 63 9.73 -10.38 -7.29
N VAL A 64 10.77 -10.25 -8.11
CA VAL A 64 10.91 -9.14 -9.05
C VAL A 64 10.63 -9.71 -10.42
N VAL A 65 9.67 -9.12 -11.13
CA VAL A 65 9.30 -9.55 -12.49
C VAL A 65 9.28 -8.35 -13.42
N ASN A 66 9.53 -8.58 -14.70
CA ASN A 66 9.19 -7.62 -15.76
C ASN A 66 8.19 -8.26 -16.73
N GLU A 67 7.94 -7.64 -17.88
CA GLU A 67 7.00 -8.16 -18.89
C GLU A 67 7.46 -9.48 -19.56
N GLN A 68 8.67 -9.98 -19.28
CA GLN A 68 9.28 -11.11 -20.00
C GLN A 68 9.69 -12.27 -19.09
N LYS A 69 10.16 -12.00 -17.86
CA LYS A 69 10.68 -13.05 -16.99
C LYS A 69 10.63 -12.68 -15.51
N VAL A 70 10.87 -13.69 -14.67
CA VAL A 70 11.22 -13.49 -13.27
C VAL A 70 12.69 -13.08 -13.20
N LEU A 71 12.94 -11.91 -12.63
CA LEU A 71 14.27 -11.32 -12.48
C LEU A 71 14.94 -11.73 -11.16
N LYS A 72 14.13 -11.92 -10.11
CA LYS A 72 14.62 -12.25 -8.78
C LYS A 72 13.57 -12.98 -7.94
N VAL A 73 14.01 -13.86 -7.05
CA VAL A 73 13.17 -14.53 -6.05
C VAL A 73 13.65 -14.16 -4.66
N PHE A 74 12.72 -13.85 -3.74
CA PHE A 74 13.03 -13.52 -2.36
C PHE A 74 12.48 -14.56 -1.40
N GLY A 75 13.29 -14.93 -0.40
CA GLY A 75 12.89 -15.80 0.70
C GLY A 75 13.00 -17.29 0.34
N ASN A 76 11.87 -17.99 0.34
CA ASN A 76 11.80 -19.40 0.00
C ASN A 76 12.02 -19.57 -1.51
N HIS A 77 13.04 -20.33 -1.86
CA HIS A 77 13.38 -20.62 -3.25
C HIS A 77 12.69 -21.90 -3.76
N GLN A 78 11.81 -22.54 -2.97
CA GLN A 78 10.95 -23.61 -3.47
C GLN A 78 9.77 -23.01 -4.23
N ILE A 79 9.74 -23.23 -5.54
CA ILE A 79 8.65 -22.83 -6.42
C ILE A 79 7.89 -24.10 -6.78
N GLY A 80 6.71 -24.29 -6.17
CA GLY A 80 6.04 -25.59 -6.20
C GLY A 80 6.95 -26.67 -5.62
N ASP A 81 7.18 -27.73 -6.39
CA ASP A 81 8.05 -28.85 -6.00
C ASP A 81 9.51 -28.70 -6.48
N ILE A 82 9.87 -27.58 -7.12
CA ILE A 82 11.21 -27.35 -7.68
C ILE A 82 11.99 -26.33 -6.84
N SER A 83 13.25 -26.64 -6.53
CA SER A 83 14.16 -25.70 -5.89
C SER A 83 14.79 -24.75 -6.92
N TYR A 84 14.51 -23.46 -6.80
CA TYR A 84 15.11 -22.41 -7.61
C TYR A 84 16.49 -21.99 -7.07
N ASN A 85 17.45 -21.77 -7.95
CA ASN A 85 18.75 -21.19 -7.60
C ASN A 85 19.11 -20.11 -8.62
N GLU A 86 19.31 -18.88 -8.16
CA GLU A 86 19.64 -17.74 -9.03
C GLU A 86 20.91 -17.97 -9.86
N GLU A 87 21.93 -18.60 -9.29
CA GLU A 87 23.22 -18.87 -9.97
C GLU A 87 23.09 -19.90 -11.10
N GLN A 88 22.11 -20.80 -11.01
CA GLN A 88 21.84 -21.85 -12.00
C GLN A 88 20.63 -21.52 -12.88
N SER A 89 19.91 -20.43 -12.62
CA SER A 89 18.65 -20.07 -13.28
C SER A 89 18.69 -20.06 -14.82
N ARG A 90 19.86 -19.76 -15.43
CA ARG A 90 20.04 -19.80 -16.89
C ARG A 90 20.06 -21.20 -17.49
N GLU A 91 20.33 -22.23 -16.70
CA GLU A 91 20.34 -23.63 -17.14
C GLU A 91 19.01 -24.33 -16.88
N VAL A 92 18.15 -23.74 -16.04
CA VAL A 92 16.95 -24.37 -15.47
C VAL A 92 15.66 -23.72 -15.96
N VAL A 93 15.73 -22.53 -16.59
CA VAL A 93 14.56 -21.88 -17.21
C VAL A 93 14.69 -21.91 -18.73
N GLU A 94 13.77 -22.61 -19.38
CA GLU A 94 13.74 -22.77 -20.84
C GLU A 94 12.34 -22.57 -21.42
N GLU A 95 12.26 -22.36 -22.74
CA GLU A 95 10.98 -22.37 -23.45
C GLU A 95 10.44 -23.80 -23.48
N GLY A 96 9.21 -24.00 -23.02
CA GLY A 96 8.62 -25.30 -22.87
C GLY A 96 7.10 -25.28 -22.82
N ILE A 97 6.53 -26.47 -22.69
CA ILE A 97 5.10 -26.70 -22.59
C ILE A 97 4.84 -27.49 -21.31
N VAL A 98 3.89 -27.04 -20.51
CA VAL A 98 3.40 -27.75 -19.33
C VAL A 98 1.91 -28.01 -19.49
N ASP A 99 1.54 -29.28 -19.56
CA ASP A 99 0.15 -29.73 -19.64
C ASP A 99 -0.31 -30.22 -18.26
N LEU A 100 -1.51 -29.83 -17.84
CA LEU A 100 -2.19 -30.37 -16.65
C LEU A 100 -3.07 -31.57 -17.05
N ASP A 101 -3.31 -32.49 -16.10
CA ASP A 101 -4.09 -33.72 -16.35
C ASP A 101 -5.52 -33.46 -16.87
N HIS A 102 -6.10 -32.31 -16.54
CA HIS A 102 -7.43 -31.92 -17.00
C HIS A 102 -7.43 -31.16 -18.33
N GLY A 103 -6.28 -31.02 -19.01
CA GLY A 103 -6.18 -30.49 -20.37
C GLY A 103 -5.74 -29.04 -20.50
N SER A 104 -5.69 -28.26 -19.41
CA SER A 104 -5.14 -26.90 -19.48
C SER A 104 -3.63 -26.93 -19.73
N ARG A 105 -3.15 -25.94 -20.45
CA ARG A 105 -1.79 -25.90 -20.99
C ARG A 105 -1.16 -24.54 -20.78
N PHE A 106 0.14 -24.54 -20.49
CA PHE A 106 0.99 -23.35 -20.53
C PHE A 106 2.09 -23.54 -21.56
N GLU A 107 2.31 -22.52 -22.40
CA GLU A 107 3.41 -22.47 -23.37
C GLU A 107 4.25 -21.21 -23.11
N GLY A 108 5.54 -21.36 -22.80
CA GLY A 108 6.43 -20.23 -22.53
C GLY A 108 7.64 -20.60 -21.67
N LEU A 109 8.08 -19.67 -20.82
CA LEU A 109 9.21 -19.91 -19.92
C LEU A 109 8.82 -20.83 -18.75
N VAL A 110 9.52 -21.96 -18.64
CA VAL A 110 9.28 -23.04 -17.68
C VAL A 110 10.54 -23.25 -16.84
N LEU A 111 10.38 -23.32 -15.52
CA LEU A 111 11.41 -23.81 -14.62
C LEU A 111 11.37 -25.33 -14.62
N THR A 112 12.46 -25.98 -15.01
CA THR A 112 12.53 -27.43 -15.20
C THR A 112 13.36 -28.11 -14.12
N ASP A 113 12.93 -29.28 -13.67
CA ASP A 113 13.76 -30.18 -12.87
C ASP A 113 13.50 -31.61 -13.36
N ASN A 114 14.53 -32.22 -13.94
CA ASN A 114 14.44 -33.52 -14.60
C ASN A 114 13.35 -33.57 -15.70
N LYS A 115 12.23 -34.24 -15.43
CA LYS A 115 11.07 -34.38 -16.35
C LYS A 115 9.89 -33.51 -15.95
N PHE A 116 10.01 -32.77 -14.85
CA PHE A 116 8.94 -31.92 -14.34
C PHE A 116 9.23 -30.47 -14.73
N GLY A 117 8.19 -29.73 -15.07
CA GLY A 117 8.29 -28.32 -15.43
C GLY A 117 7.14 -27.55 -14.81
N ILE A 118 7.42 -26.33 -14.36
CA ILE A 118 6.40 -25.41 -13.87
C ILE A 118 6.51 -24.06 -14.58
N PRO A 119 5.38 -23.37 -14.87
CA PRO A 119 5.43 -22.03 -15.43
C PRO A 119 6.30 -21.10 -14.57
N PHE A 120 7.26 -20.41 -15.17
CA PHE A 120 8.19 -19.52 -14.47
C PHE A 120 8.69 -18.38 -15.37
N GLY A 121 7.78 -17.52 -15.78
CA GLY A 121 8.08 -16.38 -16.63
C GLY A 121 6.94 -16.07 -17.58
N TYR A 122 7.25 -15.38 -18.68
CA TYR A 122 6.25 -15.04 -19.68
C TYR A 122 5.79 -16.28 -20.45
N GLY A 123 4.50 -16.35 -20.72
CA GLY A 123 3.93 -17.36 -21.60
C GLY A 123 2.45 -17.14 -21.85
N GLU A 124 1.86 -18.12 -22.52
CA GLU A 124 0.46 -18.18 -22.92
C GLU A 124 -0.21 -19.36 -22.20
N MET A 125 -1.34 -19.10 -21.55
CA MET A 125 -2.15 -20.14 -20.90
C MET A 125 -3.40 -20.40 -21.73
N TYR A 126 -3.72 -21.67 -21.90
CA TYR A 126 -4.88 -22.20 -22.59
C TYR A 126 -5.73 -23.02 -21.62
N ASP A 127 -7.05 -22.91 -21.75
CA ASP A 127 -7.98 -23.78 -21.03
C ASP A 127 -8.06 -25.19 -21.64
N ASP A 128 -8.87 -26.07 -21.05
CA ASP A 128 -9.07 -27.45 -21.48
C ASP A 128 -9.80 -27.62 -22.82
N ASP A 129 -10.47 -26.55 -23.28
CA ASP A 129 -11.05 -26.46 -24.63
C ASP A 129 -10.03 -25.91 -25.66
N GLY A 130 -8.84 -25.50 -25.22
CA GLY A 130 -7.78 -24.94 -26.06
C GLY A 130 -7.95 -23.47 -26.40
N PHE A 131 -8.83 -22.73 -25.71
CA PHE A 131 -8.92 -21.28 -25.85
C PHE A 131 -7.81 -20.59 -25.07
N LEU A 132 -7.20 -19.58 -25.68
CA LEU A 132 -6.26 -18.70 -25.01
C LEU A 132 -6.99 -17.95 -23.89
N VAL A 133 -6.52 -18.08 -22.65
CA VAL A 133 -7.10 -17.44 -21.48
C VAL A 133 -6.21 -16.34 -20.88
N TYR A 134 -4.88 -16.43 -21.06
CA TYR A 134 -3.96 -15.43 -20.50
C TYR A 134 -2.63 -15.33 -21.27
N LYS A 135 -2.06 -14.13 -21.34
CA LYS A 135 -0.67 -13.86 -21.73
C LYS A 135 -0.01 -12.96 -20.70
N GLY A 136 1.15 -13.36 -20.18
CA GLY A 136 1.90 -12.57 -19.21
C GLY A 136 2.78 -13.45 -18.33
N ILE A 137 3.29 -12.87 -17.23
CA ILE A 137 4.10 -13.64 -16.28
C ILE A 137 3.23 -14.63 -15.51
N MET A 138 3.68 -15.87 -15.47
CA MET A 138 3.11 -16.94 -14.67
C MET A 138 4.22 -17.60 -13.84
N ILE A 139 3.94 -17.80 -12.54
CA ILE A 139 4.84 -18.48 -11.61
C ILE A 139 4.02 -19.55 -10.92
N ASN A 140 4.33 -20.82 -11.18
CA ASN A 140 3.62 -21.98 -10.64
C ASN A 140 2.09 -21.84 -10.78
N TRP A 141 1.62 -21.68 -12.02
CA TRP A 141 0.19 -21.56 -12.38
C TRP A 141 -0.54 -20.35 -11.77
N LYS A 142 0.19 -19.38 -11.22
CA LYS A 142 -0.37 -18.13 -10.69
C LYS A 142 0.12 -16.95 -11.51
N ARG A 143 -0.80 -16.05 -11.87
CA ARG A 143 -0.51 -14.84 -12.65
C ARG A 143 0.16 -13.78 -11.77
N PHE A 144 1.21 -13.15 -12.28
CA PHE A 144 1.95 -12.06 -11.62
C PHE A 144 2.31 -10.95 -12.62
N GLY A 145 2.61 -9.76 -12.11
CA GLY A 145 3.07 -8.64 -12.94
C GLY A 145 2.02 -8.16 -13.93
N TYR A 146 2.44 -7.50 -15.01
CA TYR A 146 1.52 -7.06 -16.06
C TYR A 146 1.14 -8.23 -16.97
N GLY A 147 -0.15 -8.36 -17.30
CA GLY A 147 -0.65 -9.40 -18.20
C GLY A 147 -2.07 -9.15 -18.68
N THR A 148 -2.46 -9.93 -19.67
CA THR A 148 -3.72 -9.79 -20.39
C THR A 148 -4.49 -11.10 -20.34
N SER A 149 -5.74 -11.09 -19.88
CA SER A 149 -6.66 -12.22 -20.00
C SER A 149 -7.66 -12.00 -21.13
N TYR A 150 -8.27 -13.10 -21.62
CA TYR A 150 -9.11 -13.10 -22.81
C TYR A 150 -10.44 -13.80 -22.55
N HIS A 151 -11.48 -13.31 -23.21
CA HIS A 151 -12.73 -14.04 -23.36
C HIS A 151 -12.53 -15.21 -24.33
N ASN A 152 -13.41 -16.21 -24.28
CA ASN A 152 -13.37 -17.38 -25.16
C ASN A 152 -13.52 -17.06 -26.67
N ASN A 153 -13.95 -15.85 -27.03
CA ASN A 153 -13.99 -15.36 -28.41
C ASN A 153 -12.68 -14.68 -28.85
N GLY A 154 -11.64 -14.68 -28.01
CA GLY A 154 -10.35 -14.08 -28.26
C GLY A 154 -10.27 -12.56 -28.00
N CYS A 155 -11.37 -11.91 -27.63
CA CYS A 155 -11.31 -10.50 -27.20
C CYS A 155 -10.65 -10.39 -25.83
N ILE A 156 -9.94 -9.29 -25.58
CA ILE A 156 -9.37 -8.99 -24.25
C ILE A 156 -10.51 -8.92 -23.23
N GLU A 157 -10.32 -9.57 -22.08
CA GLU A 157 -11.21 -9.50 -20.93
C GLU A 157 -10.67 -8.51 -19.90
N TYR A 158 -9.38 -8.61 -19.59
CA TYR A 158 -8.68 -7.72 -18.68
C TYR A 158 -7.26 -7.47 -19.15
N GLU A 159 -6.79 -6.25 -18.98
CA GLU A 159 -5.41 -5.85 -19.22
C GLU A 159 -4.94 -5.03 -18.02
N GLY A 160 -3.93 -5.53 -17.30
CA GLY A 160 -3.44 -4.86 -16.11
C GLY A 160 -2.50 -5.71 -15.28
N TYR A 161 -2.30 -5.31 -14.03
CA TYR A 161 -1.43 -6.03 -13.12
C TYR A 161 -2.16 -7.19 -12.41
N TRP A 162 -1.38 -8.21 -12.08
CA TRP A 162 -1.79 -9.45 -11.42
C TRP A 162 -0.85 -9.74 -10.26
N CYS A 163 -1.38 -10.33 -9.21
CA CYS A 163 -0.61 -10.88 -8.12
C CYS A 163 -1.33 -12.10 -7.57
N ASP A 164 -0.65 -13.23 -7.55
CA ASP A 164 -1.17 -14.47 -6.96
C ASP A 164 -2.55 -14.84 -7.54
N ASP A 165 -2.63 -14.83 -8.87
CA ASP A 165 -3.84 -15.13 -9.66
C ASP A 165 -5.00 -14.14 -9.54
N ASN A 166 -4.81 -13.06 -8.79
CA ASN A 166 -5.81 -12.02 -8.61
C ASN A 166 -5.44 -10.77 -9.39
N ARG A 167 -6.45 -10.07 -9.93
CA ARG A 167 -6.25 -8.70 -10.45
C ARG A 167 -5.71 -7.83 -9.31
N PHE A 168 -4.66 -7.09 -9.58
CA PHE A 168 -3.93 -6.33 -8.58
C PHE A 168 -3.43 -5.02 -9.18
N GLY A 169 -3.48 -3.90 -8.47
CA GLY A 169 -3.13 -2.59 -9.01
C GLY A 169 -4.00 -2.13 -10.16
N ARG A 170 -3.49 -1.23 -11.01
CA ARG A 170 -4.30 -0.63 -12.09
C ARG A 170 -4.59 -1.65 -13.20
N GLY A 171 -5.82 -1.67 -13.67
CA GLY A 171 -6.22 -2.50 -14.81
C GLY A 171 -7.47 -1.99 -15.52
N LYS A 172 -7.65 -2.48 -16.74
CA LYS A 172 -8.77 -2.19 -17.65
C LYS A 172 -9.55 -3.46 -17.92
N VAL A 173 -10.87 -3.36 -17.87
CA VAL A 173 -11.81 -4.45 -18.14
C VAL A 173 -12.56 -4.16 -19.44
N TYR A 174 -12.70 -5.17 -20.29
CA TYR A 174 -13.38 -5.04 -21.58
C TYR A 174 -14.50 -6.10 -21.71
N ASP A 175 -15.55 -5.76 -22.44
CA ASP A 175 -16.61 -6.70 -22.78
C ASP A 175 -16.22 -7.61 -23.97
N ARG A 176 -17.10 -8.56 -24.30
CA ARG A 176 -16.90 -9.50 -25.41
C ARG A 176 -16.94 -8.85 -26.81
N TYR A 177 -17.23 -7.56 -26.90
CA TYR A 177 -17.18 -6.78 -28.13
C TYR A 177 -15.92 -5.90 -28.20
N GLY A 178 -15.03 -5.99 -27.20
CA GLY A 178 -13.81 -5.20 -27.10
C GLY A 178 -14.03 -3.77 -26.60
N LYS A 179 -15.20 -3.47 -26.04
CA LYS A 179 -15.48 -2.14 -25.48
C LYS A 179 -14.96 -2.05 -24.05
N LEU A 180 -14.27 -0.97 -23.73
CA LEU A 180 -13.84 -0.66 -22.36
C LEU A 180 -15.07 -0.51 -21.45
N VAL A 181 -15.14 -1.35 -20.42
CA VAL A 181 -16.20 -1.36 -19.40
C VAL A 181 -15.77 -0.61 -18.17
N ASN A 182 -14.54 -0.84 -17.70
CA ASN A 182 -14.02 -0.22 -16.48
C ASN A 182 -12.50 0.01 -16.54
N GLU A 183 -12.00 1.01 -15.82
CA GLU A 183 -10.59 1.25 -15.55
C GLU A 183 -10.42 1.71 -14.10
N CYS A 184 -9.85 0.86 -13.25
CA CYS A 184 -9.74 1.10 -11.81
C CYS A 184 -8.48 0.45 -11.21
N GLU A 185 -8.26 0.65 -9.91
CA GLU A 185 -7.27 -0.09 -9.13
C GLU A 185 -7.93 -1.33 -8.51
N TRP A 186 -7.17 -2.42 -8.41
CA TRP A 186 -7.62 -3.71 -7.90
C TRP A 186 -6.74 -4.12 -6.71
N TYR A 187 -7.33 -4.81 -5.74
CA TYR A 187 -6.60 -5.48 -4.68
C TYR A 187 -7.23 -6.85 -4.44
N ASN A 188 -6.45 -7.91 -4.60
CA ASN A 188 -6.91 -9.30 -4.48
C ASN A 188 -8.22 -9.57 -5.25
N GLY A 189 -8.31 -9.08 -6.49
CA GLY A 189 -9.46 -9.31 -7.36
C GLY A 189 -10.68 -8.44 -7.07
N ILE A 190 -10.61 -7.58 -6.04
CA ILE A 190 -11.67 -6.64 -5.66
C ILE A 190 -11.29 -5.26 -6.18
N GLU A 191 -12.25 -4.54 -6.76
CA GLU A 191 -12.06 -3.14 -7.11
C GLU A 191 -11.76 -2.35 -5.84
N SER A 192 -10.60 -1.68 -5.81
CA SER A 192 -10.25 -0.86 -4.68
C SER A 192 -11.01 0.45 -4.74
N ASP A 193 -11.74 0.74 -3.66
CA ASP A 193 -12.15 2.12 -3.38
C ASP A 193 -10.91 2.97 -3.12
N THR A 194 -10.96 4.23 -3.52
CA THR A 194 -9.94 5.20 -3.11
C THR A 194 -10.20 5.70 -1.69
N ASP A 195 -11.33 5.40 -1.10
CA ASP A 195 -11.76 5.96 0.17
C ASP A 195 -11.97 4.84 1.19
N TYR A 196 -11.61 5.12 2.44
CA TYR A 196 -11.88 4.25 3.58
C TYR A 196 -12.83 4.98 4.53
N CYS A 197 -13.97 4.36 4.84
CA CYS A 197 -14.88 4.82 5.88
C CYS A 197 -15.23 3.64 6.79
N GLY A 198 -14.73 3.65 8.02
CA GLY A 198 -14.94 2.56 8.96
C GLY A 198 -14.31 2.81 10.32
N ASN A 199 -14.29 1.80 11.19
CA ASN A 199 -13.68 1.92 12.52
C ASN A 199 -12.24 1.37 12.59
N GLY A 200 -11.69 0.89 11.47
CA GLY A 200 -10.39 0.20 11.42
C GLY A 200 -10.43 -1.32 11.58
N SER A 201 -11.61 -1.97 11.51
CA SER A 201 -11.74 -3.44 11.53
C SER A 201 -11.30 -4.07 10.21
N GLU A 202 -11.61 -3.41 9.10
CA GLU A 202 -11.29 -3.86 7.75
C GLU A 202 -9.87 -3.47 7.35
N LEU A 203 -9.33 -4.19 6.37
CA LEU A 203 -8.04 -3.89 5.76
C LEU A 203 -8.04 -2.47 5.16
N LEU A 204 -6.92 -1.77 5.35
CA LEU A 204 -6.71 -0.40 4.89
C LEU A 204 -5.87 -0.43 3.60
N ASN A 205 -6.41 0.00 2.46
CA ASN A 205 -5.61 0.05 1.23
C ASN A 205 -4.54 1.15 1.29
N ILE A 206 -3.29 0.78 1.02
CA ILE A 206 -2.13 1.67 0.93
C ILE A 206 -2.32 2.81 -0.10
N GLY A 207 -3.04 2.53 -1.19
CA GLY A 207 -3.38 3.46 -2.26
C GLY A 207 -4.54 4.41 -1.96
N MET A 208 -5.18 4.33 -0.79
CA MET A 208 -6.31 5.19 -0.45
C MET A 208 -5.94 6.69 -0.46
N LYS A 209 -6.92 7.51 -0.83
CA LYS A 209 -6.88 8.97 -0.86
C LYS A 209 -7.58 9.59 0.34
N HIS A 210 -8.65 8.97 0.85
CA HIS A 210 -9.44 9.55 1.92
C HIS A 210 -9.60 8.54 3.05
N LEU A 211 -9.01 8.83 4.21
CA LEU A 211 -9.17 8.02 5.41
C LEU A 211 -10.21 8.67 6.33
N LYS A 212 -11.32 7.99 6.60
CA LYS A 212 -12.33 8.39 7.56
C LYS A 212 -12.53 7.29 8.60
N LEU A 213 -12.11 7.58 9.83
CA LEU A 213 -12.31 6.72 10.98
C LEU A 213 -13.52 7.18 11.77
N SER A 214 -14.45 6.28 12.06
CA SER A 214 -15.59 6.55 12.94
C SER A 214 -15.14 6.80 14.38
N ASP A 215 -16.06 7.33 15.18
CA ASP A 215 -15.90 7.43 16.63
C ASP A 215 -15.52 6.06 17.23
N ASN A 216 -14.74 6.09 18.31
CA ASN A 216 -14.30 4.90 19.06
C ASN A 216 -13.63 3.84 18.18
N CYS A 217 -12.78 4.26 17.24
CA CYS A 217 -12.10 3.35 16.32
C CYS A 217 -11.35 2.21 17.05
N VAL A 218 -11.27 1.04 16.43
CA VAL A 218 -10.66 -0.15 17.05
C VAL A 218 -9.14 -0.09 17.04
N LEU A 219 -8.55 0.77 16.21
CA LEU A 219 -7.10 0.96 16.08
C LEU A 219 -6.53 1.60 17.35
N LYS A 220 -5.41 1.05 17.83
CA LYS A 220 -4.73 1.50 19.07
C LYS A 220 -3.40 2.20 18.82
N ASN A 221 -2.81 1.94 17.66
CA ASN A 221 -1.56 2.56 17.21
C ASN A 221 -1.87 3.58 16.11
N TRP A 222 -0.90 4.44 15.81
CA TRP A 222 -0.98 5.43 14.73
C TRP A 222 0.26 5.33 13.87
N ASP A 223 0.10 4.92 12.60
CA ASP A 223 1.18 4.91 11.62
C ASP A 223 0.60 5.00 10.22
N VAL A 224 0.70 6.19 9.61
CA VAL A 224 0.25 6.46 8.25
C VAL A 224 1.40 6.55 7.25
N SER A 225 2.61 6.13 7.65
CA SER A 225 3.86 6.35 6.90
C SER A 225 3.85 5.69 5.51
N LEU A 226 3.14 4.58 5.36
CA LEU A 226 3.00 3.84 4.09
C LEU A 226 1.89 4.40 3.19
N LEU A 227 0.96 5.21 3.72
CA LEU A 227 -0.22 5.70 2.99
C LEU A 227 0.11 6.91 2.10
N TYR A 228 0.98 6.69 1.12
CA TYR A 228 1.59 7.74 0.28
C TYR A 228 0.59 8.55 -0.56
N ASN A 229 -0.61 8.02 -0.78
CA ASN A 229 -1.62 8.62 -1.66
C ASN A 229 -2.68 9.43 -0.91
N LEU A 230 -2.61 9.48 0.43
CA LEU A 230 -3.58 10.20 1.25
C LEU A 230 -3.66 11.69 0.88
N LYS A 231 -4.90 12.16 0.79
CA LYS A 231 -5.33 13.53 0.56
C LYS A 231 -6.13 14.09 1.73
N SER A 232 -6.88 13.26 2.45
CA SER A 232 -7.53 13.67 3.69
C SER A 232 -7.47 12.59 4.76
N ILE A 233 -7.40 13.05 6.01
CA ILE A 233 -7.55 12.24 7.21
C ILE A 233 -8.69 12.86 8.01
N GLU A 234 -9.70 12.06 8.33
CA GLU A 234 -10.78 12.37 9.26
C GLU A 234 -10.80 11.29 10.33
N ILE A 235 -10.64 11.69 11.59
CA ILE A 235 -10.70 10.81 12.74
C ILE A 235 -11.90 11.25 13.57
N GLY A 236 -12.79 10.33 13.93
CA GLY A 236 -13.93 10.59 14.80
C GLY A 236 -13.52 10.89 16.24
N ASN A 237 -14.51 10.91 17.12
CA ASN A 237 -14.32 11.15 18.56
C ASN A 237 -13.77 9.90 19.27
N ASP A 238 -13.10 10.11 20.40
CA ASP A 238 -12.69 9.04 21.32
C ASP A 238 -11.75 7.97 20.70
N CYS A 239 -10.91 8.36 19.75
CA CYS A 239 -9.97 7.47 19.07
C CYS A 239 -8.55 7.53 19.68
N PHE A 240 -7.74 6.50 19.47
CA PHE A 240 -6.27 6.54 19.71
C PHE A 240 -5.75 6.98 21.10
N GLY A 241 -6.53 6.85 22.19
CA GLY A 241 -6.10 7.31 23.52
C GLY A 241 -4.79 6.71 24.07
N SER A 242 -4.32 5.57 23.51
CA SER A 242 -3.04 4.94 23.89
C SER A 242 -1.83 5.45 23.11
N VAL A 243 -2.03 6.25 22.06
CA VAL A 243 -0.96 6.75 21.20
C VAL A 243 -0.13 7.77 21.97
N LYS A 244 1.19 7.62 21.89
CA LYS A 244 2.14 8.57 22.48
C LYS A 244 2.60 9.62 21.47
N THR A 245 2.91 9.18 20.26
CA THR A 245 3.42 10.08 19.22
C THR A 245 2.43 10.11 18.07
N PHE A 246 1.79 11.26 17.87
CA PHE A 246 1.07 11.53 16.63
C PHE A 246 2.06 12.14 15.65
N GLN A 247 2.41 11.38 14.60
CA GLN A 247 3.34 11.84 13.59
C GLN A 247 2.78 11.64 12.19
N ILE A 248 2.92 12.68 11.37
CA ILE A 248 2.75 12.61 9.93
C ILE A 248 3.98 13.27 9.31
N ASP A 249 4.73 12.52 8.50
CA ASP A 249 5.93 13.01 7.83
C ASP A 249 5.95 12.61 6.35
N GLY A 250 6.15 13.61 5.48
CA GLY A 250 6.40 13.38 4.06
C GLY A 250 5.16 13.02 3.22
N LEU A 251 3.95 13.13 3.79
CA LEU A 251 2.68 12.92 3.07
C LEU A 251 2.35 14.13 2.19
N ASN A 252 3.11 14.31 1.11
CA ASN A 252 3.04 15.48 0.24
C ASN A 252 1.74 15.62 -0.57
N ARG A 253 0.85 14.63 -0.55
CA ARG A 253 -0.49 14.69 -1.17
C ARG A 253 -1.59 15.07 -0.18
N LEU A 254 -1.30 15.04 1.12
CA LEU A 254 -2.25 15.29 2.19
C LEU A 254 -2.62 16.78 2.18
N LYS A 255 -3.92 17.07 2.15
CA LYS A 255 -4.50 18.42 2.10
C LYS A 255 -5.21 18.79 3.38
N THR A 256 -5.97 17.85 3.96
CA THR A 256 -6.81 18.13 5.13
C THR A 256 -6.62 17.09 6.22
N ILE A 257 -6.58 17.57 7.46
CA ILE A 257 -6.59 16.73 8.66
C ILE A 257 -7.73 17.24 9.55
N ILE A 258 -8.63 16.34 9.93
CA ILE A 258 -9.72 16.58 10.87
C ILE A 258 -9.63 15.51 11.96
N ILE A 259 -9.57 15.96 13.22
CA ILE A 259 -9.54 15.09 14.39
C ILE A 259 -10.72 15.47 15.28
N GLY A 260 -11.59 14.52 15.58
CA GLY A 260 -12.73 14.66 16.48
C GLY A 260 -12.28 14.86 17.93
N SER A 261 -13.23 15.17 18.80
CA SER A 261 -12.98 15.48 20.20
C SER A 261 -12.54 14.25 21.01
N ASN A 262 -11.80 14.49 22.09
CA ASN A 262 -11.31 13.45 23.02
C ASN A 262 -10.42 12.36 22.36
N SER A 263 -9.93 12.58 21.15
CA SER A 263 -9.10 11.63 20.40
C SER A 263 -7.62 11.87 20.66
N PHE A 264 -6.82 10.82 20.89
CA PHE A 264 -5.41 10.85 21.32
C PHE A 264 -5.17 11.12 22.81
N THR A 265 -6.19 11.44 23.59
CA THR A 265 -6.07 11.61 25.05
C THR A 265 -6.42 10.33 25.79
N GLN A 266 -5.55 9.88 26.71
CA GLN A 266 -5.80 8.69 27.53
C GLN A 266 -6.66 9.04 28.75
N LYS A 267 -6.33 10.14 29.43
CA LYS A 267 -7.01 10.60 30.64
C LYS A 267 -7.80 11.85 30.34
N LYS A 268 -9.09 11.65 30.05
CA LYS A 268 -10.04 12.74 29.81
C LYS A 268 -10.14 13.63 31.06
N ASN A 269 -10.17 14.94 30.86
CA ASN A 269 -10.49 15.94 31.90
C ASN A 269 -9.54 15.97 33.12
N GLY A 270 -8.28 15.55 32.99
CA GLY A 270 -7.33 15.52 34.10
C GLY A 270 -5.93 15.98 33.69
N GLY A 271 -5.46 17.07 34.30
CA GLY A 271 -4.21 17.79 34.00
C GLY A 271 -2.92 17.03 34.32
N ARG A 272 -2.69 15.89 33.66
CA ARG A 272 -1.39 15.21 33.68
C ARG A 272 -0.60 15.58 32.44
N ASN A 273 0.55 16.19 32.69
CA ASN A 273 1.61 16.40 31.72
C ASN A 273 2.32 15.07 31.45
N ASP A 274 2.18 14.49 30.25
CA ASP A 274 3.00 13.35 29.81
C ASP A 274 4.02 13.84 28.76
N GLU A 275 5.23 14.14 29.24
CA GLU A 275 6.36 14.60 28.41
C GLU A 275 6.82 13.53 27.39
N SER A 276 6.39 12.27 27.55
CA SER A 276 6.67 11.22 26.56
C SER A 276 5.73 11.24 25.35
N LYS A 277 4.68 12.07 25.38
CA LYS A 277 3.73 12.22 24.28
C LYS A 277 4.02 13.46 23.44
N SER A 278 4.01 13.32 22.12
CA SER A 278 4.42 14.38 21.20
C SER A 278 3.62 14.41 19.89
N PHE A 279 3.50 15.59 19.30
CA PHE A 279 2.71 15.88 18.11
C PHE A 279 3.58 16.49 17.02
N HIS A 280 3.66 15.84 15.85
CA HIS A 280 4.51 16.27 14.76
C HIS A 280 3.79 16.16 13.41
N ILE A 281 3.71 17.26 12.67
CA ILE A 281 3.32 17.26 11.26
C ILE A 281 4.44 17.94 10.47
N LEU A 282 5.15 17.13 9.69
CA LEU A 282 6.42 17.48 9.05
C LEU A 282 6.33 17.23 7.54
N ASN A 283 6.97 18.10 6.75
CA ASN A 283 7.23 17.89 5.32
C ASN A 283 5.98 17.49 4.50
N CYS A 284 4.82 18.07 4.81
CA CYS A 284 3.58 17.85 4.07
C CYS A 284 3.33 19.03 3.12
N GLY A 285 3.91 18.96 1.92
CA GLY A 285 3.95 20.08 0.98
C GLY A 285 2.60 20.59 0.46
N SER A 286 1.54 19.77 0.51
CA SER A 286 0.19 20.15 0.04
C SER A 286 -0.82 20.36 1.17
N LEU A 287 -0.39 20.34 2.44
CA LEU A 287 -1.32 20.43 3.57
C LEU A 287 -1.88 21.85 3.66
N GLU A 288 -3.20 21.97 3.57
CA GLU A 288 -3.94 23.24 3.49
C GLU A 288 -4.64 23.58 4.82
N SER A 289 -5.22 22.58 5.50
CA SER A 289 -5.99 22.81 6.74
C SER A 289 -5.83 21.71 7.79
N ILE A 290 -5.73 22.12 9.05
CA ILE A 290 -5.75 21.24 10.22
C ILE A 290 -6.90 21.66 11.13
N GLN A 291 -7.76 20.70 11.51
CA GLN A 291 -8.82 20.88 12.48
C GLN A 291 -8.71 19.84 13.60
N ILE A 292 -8.72 20.29 14.84
CA ILE A 292 -8.61 19.44 16.03
C ILE A 292 -9.75 19.78 16.97
N GLY A 293 -10.58 18.80 17.29
CA GLY A 293 -11.67 18.89 18.25
C GLY A 293 -11.17 19.05 19.68
N GLU A 294 -12.04 19.51 20.56
CA GLU A 294 -11.72 19.75 21.97
C GLU A 294 -11.23 18.46 22.68
N TYR A 295 -10.31 18.61 23.62
CA TYR A 295 -9.79 17.55 24.49
C TYR A 295 -9.00 16.41 23.81
N SER A 296 -8.52 16.60 22.59
CA SER A 296 -7.87 15.54 21.82
C SER A 296 -6.41 15.30 22.24
N PHE A 297 -5.64 16.36 22.46
CA PHE A 297 -4.24 16.24 22.88
C PHE A 297 -4.02 16.85 24.27
N SER A 298 -4.91 16.57 25.23
CA SER A 298 -4.88 17.20 26.56
C SER A 298 -3.81 16.68 27.51
N ASP A 299 -3.38 15.43 27.33
CA ASP A 299 -2.28 14.85 28.10
C ASP A 299 -0.94 14.88 27.36
N PHE A 300 -0.87 15.54 26.19
CA PHE A 300 0.38 15.72 25.45
C PHE A 300 1.21 16.83 26.10
N GLY A 301 2.38 16.44 26.59
CA GLY A 301 3.31 17.30 27.32
C GLY A 301 4.65 17.54 26.62
N GLY A 302 4.99 16.70 25.66
CA GLY A 302 6.22 16.79 24.89
C GLY A 302 6.10 17.77 23.72
N ASP A 303 6.94 17.54 22.72
CA ASP A 303 7.09 18.43 21.57
C ASP A 303 5.79 18.56 20.76
N PHE A 304 5.48 19.79 20.37
CA PHE A 304 4.50 20.12 19.34
C PHE A 304 5.26 20.77 18.19
N GLU A 305 5.19 20.16 17.01
CA GLU A 305 5.92 20.64 15.83
C GLU A 305 5.03 20.64 14.57
N LEU A 306 4.92 21.83 13.97
CA LEU A 306 4.47 22.01 12.60
C LEU A 306 5.64 22.52 11.77
N LYS A 307 6.11 21.74 10.80
CA LYS A 307 7.33 22.07 10.05
C LYS A 307 7.25 21.77 8.56
N ASN A 308 7.75 22.69 7.73
CA ASN A 308 7.83 22.55 6.27
C ASN A 308 6.44 22.29 5.65
N LEU A 309 5.49 23.20 5.92
CA LEU A 309 4.09 23.14 5.49
C LEU A 309 3.73 24.38 4.65
N PRO A 310 4.30 24.53 3.45
CA PRO A 310 4.25 25.78 2.68
C PRO A 310 2.85 26.17 2.19
N GLN A 311 1.90 25.24 2.15
CA GLN A 311 0.52 25.48 1.69
C GLN A 311 -0.48 25.61 2.85
N LEU A 312 -0.02 25.58 4.10
CA LEU A 312 -0.91 25.59 5.27
C LEU A 312 -1.56 26.96 5.44
N GLN A 313 -2.89 27.00 5.35
CA GLN A 313 -3.69 28.23 5.39
C GLN A 313 -4.51 28.35 6.66
N SER A 314 -4.94 27.23 7.25
CA SER A 314 -5.84 27.23 8.40
C SER A 314 -5.45 26.19 9.44
N ILE A 315 -5.42 26.61 10.69
CA ILE A 315 -5.32 25.73 11.86
C ILE A 315 -6.46 26.13 12.80
N GLN A 316 -7.34 25.18 13.10
CA GLN A 316 -8.39 25.33 14.09
C GLN A 316 -8.20 24.29 15.19
N ILE A 317 -8.14 24.75 16.44
CA ILE A 317 -7.98 23.89 17.62
C ILE A 317 -9.08 24.24 18.63
N GLY A 318 -10.00 23.31 18.85
CA GLY A 318 -11.20 23.49 19.66
C GLY A 318 -12.24 24.42 19.02
N THR A 319 -13.17 24.89 19.85
CA THR A 319 -14.25 25.79 19.47
C THR A 319 -14.11 27.13 20.19
N ILE A 320 -14.36 28.23 19.48
CA ILE A 320 -14.37 29.57 20.08
C ILE A 320 -15.44 29.62 21.18
N GLY A 321 -15.04 30.10 22.37
CA GLY A 321 -15.94 30.24 23.52
C GLY A 321 -16.12 28.97 24.36
N SER A 322 -15.37 27.90 24.06
CA SER A 322 -15.38 26.64 24.82
C SER A 322 -13.98 26.29 25.34
N ASP A 323 -13.92 25.59 26.47
CA ASP A 323 -12.65 25.08 27.00
C ASP A 323 -12.16 23.90 26.13
N SER A 324 -10.96 24.03 25.56
CA SER A 324 -10.42 23.05 24.60
C SER A 324 -9.41 22.10 25.24
N TYR A 325 -8.57 22.58 26.16
CA TYR A 325 -7.47 21.83 26.80
C TYR A 325 -6.49 21.09 25.85
N ASN A 326 -6.57 21.28 24.53
CA ASN A 326 -5.59 20.73 23.60
C ASN A 326 -4.22 21.34 23.87
N PHE A 327 -3.18 20.50 23.94
CA PHE A 327 -1.79 20.91 24.11
C PHE A 327 -1.56 21.79 25.35
N TYR A 328 -2.35 21.60 26.42
CA TYR A 328 -2.34 22.47 27.61
C TYR A 328 -0.95 22.58 28.28
N TYR A 329 -0.12 21.53 28.15
CA TYR A 329 1.24 21.49 28.72
C TYR A 329 2.36 21.59 27.67
N SER A 330 2.05 21.68 26.39
CA SER A 330 3.05 21.74 25.31
C SER A 330 3.36 23.17 24.90
N SER A 331 4.60 23.40 24.46
CA SER A 331 4.96 24.65 23.80
C SER A 331 4.48 24.64 22.35
N PHE A 332 3.71 25.64 21.94
CA PHE A 332 3.25 25.76 20.56
C PHE A 332 4.37 26.28 19.64
N VAL A 333 4.95 25.39 18.81
CA VAL A 333 6.07 25.71 17.92
C VAL A 333 5.71 25.46 16.45
N ILE A 334 5.80 26.52 15.64
CA ILE A 334 5.67 26.48 14.18
C ILE A 334 7.03 26.85 13.56
N ARG A 335 7.53 26.05 12.60
CA ARG A 335 8.82 26.27 11.93
C ARG A 335 8.71 26.13 10.42
N GLY A 336 9.50 26.89 9.66
CA GLY A 336 9.59 26.71 8.20
C GLY A 336 8.27 26.94 7.46
N ILE A 337 7.40 27.79 7.99
CA ILE A 337 6.29 28.38 7.24
C ILE A 337 6.81 29.72 6.72
N ASP A 338 7.16 29.78 5.44
CA ASP A 338 7.30 31.04 4.74
C ASP A 338 5.87 31.57 4.54
N MET A 339 5.36 32.35 5.50
CA MET A 339 4.12 33.06 5.29
C MET A 339 4.34 34.01 4.13
N ILE A 340 3.80 33.67 2.95
CA ILE A 340 3.50 34.67 1.92
C ILE A 340 2.42 35.55 2.54
N LEU A 341 2.85 36.56 3.30
CA LEU A 341 2.02 37.71 3.63
C LEU A 341 1.71 38.38 2.29
N ASN A 342 0.59 38.01 1.68
CA ASN A 342 -0.06 38.87 0.70
C ASN A 342 -0.61 40.07 1.48
N ILE A 343 0.25 41.09 1.61
CA ILE A 343 -0.12 42.44 2.09
C ILE A 343 -0.94 43.12 1.00
#